data_AF-A0A4Q0SSZ5-F1
#
_entry.id   AF-A0A4Q0SSZ5-F1
#
_cell.length_a   1.000
_cell.length_b   1.000
_cell.length_c   1.000
_cell.angle_alpha   90.00
_cell.angle_beta   90.00
_cell.angle_gamma   90.00
#
_symmetry.space_group_name_H-M   'P 1'
#
loop_
_entity.id
_entity.type
_entity.pdbx_description
1 polymer ?
#
loop_
_entity_poly.entity_id
_entity_poly.type
_entity_poly.pdbx_seq_one_letter_code
_entity_poly.pdbx_strand_id
1 'polypeptide(L)' 'MSSAFSCASLGIVPTVRHVDYIGSWLEVLREDNRAIVRAASQASKAADYLLDFIPRSVEPASLDSAVADREPA' A
#
# COMPACT_ATOMS: atom_id res chain seq x y z
N MET A 1 7.76 -1.43 1.72
CA MET A 1 6.69 -1.83 2.67
C MET A 1 5.77 -0.68 3.03
N SER A 2 6.25 0.47 3.54
CA SER A 2 5.37 1.61 3.87
C SER A 2 4.51 2.07 2.68
N SER A 3 5.12 2.24 1.50
CA SER A 3 4.40 2.55 0.26
C SER A 3 3.30 1.53 -0.08
N ALA A 4 3.51 0.24 0.19
CA ALA A 4 2.50 -0.79 -0.06
C ALA A 4 1.32 -0.67 0.90
N PHE A 5 1.57 -0.37 2.18
CA PHE A 5 0.50 -0.11 3.16
C PHE A 5 -0.28 1.15 2.81
N SER A 6 0.41 2.24 2.45
CA SER A 6 -0.26 3.47 2.00
C SER A 6 -1.08 3.26 0.72
N CYS A 7 -0.55 2.51 -0.26
CA CYS A 7 -1.29 2.19 -1.48
C CYS A 7 -2.56 1.39 -1.17
N ALA A 8 -2.47 0.40 -0.30
CA ALA A 8 -3.63 -0.40 0.14
C ALA A 8 -4.69 0.48 0.82
N SER A 9 -4.29 1.35 1.76
CA SER A 9 -5.23 2.26 2.45
C SER A 9 -5.89 3.28 1.52
N LEU A 10 -5.23 3.63 0.42
CA LEU A 10 -5.71 4.62 -0.55
C LEU A 10 -6.38 4.00 -1.79
N GLY A 11 -6.47 2.66 -1.87
CA GLY A 11 -7.00 1.98 -3.05
C GLY A 11 -6.16 2.14 -4.32
N ILE A 12 -4.86 2.44 -4.18
CA ILE A 12 -3.94 2.65 -5.30
C ILE A 12 -3.37 1.31 -5.75
N VAL A 13 -3.48 1.00 -7.04
CA VAL A 13 -2.79 -0.13 -7.65
C VAL A 13 -1.34 0.26 -7.97
N PRO A 14 -0.34 -0.35 -7.34
CA PRO A 14 1.06 -0.01 -7.59
C PRO A 14 1.52 -0.52 -8.96
N THR A 15 2.18 0.34 -9.73
CA THR A 15 2.69 0.02 -11.08
C THR A 15 4.21 -0.17 -11.14
N VAL A 16 4.94 0.34 -10.14
CA VAL A 16 6.41 0.29 -10.11
C VAL A 16 6.89 -1.09 -9.67
N ARG A 17 7.79 -1.69 -10.47
CA ARG A 17 8.47 -2.95 -10.17
C ARG A 17 9.98 -2.76 -10.31
N HIS A 18 10.64 -2.42 -9.20
CA HIS A 18 12.08 -2.57 -9.05
C HIS A 18 12.35 -3.71 -8.07
N VAL A 19 13.27 -4.60 -8.40
CA VAL A 19 13.48 -5.86 -7.67
C VAL A 19 14.92 -5.96 -7.14
N ASP A 20 15.75 -4.96 -7.40
CA ASP A 20 17.18 -4.95 -7.11
C ASP A 20 17.49 -5.08 -5.60
N TYR A 21 16.51 -4.76 -4.75
CA TYR A 21 16.63 -4.91 -3.30
C TYR A 21 16.47 -6.36 -2.81
N ILE A 22 15.95 -7.31 -3.61
CA ILE A 22 15.68 -8.68 -3.12
C ILE A 22 16.96 -9.37 -2.66
N GLY A 23 18.07 -9.21 -3.38
CA GLY A 23 19.35 -9.82 -3.01
C GLY A 23 19.81 -9.38 -1.61
N SER A 24 19.79 -8.08 -1.35
CA SER A 24 20.14 -7.50 -0.05
C SER A 24 19.21 -7.99 1.08
N TRP A 25 17.90 -8.12 0.82
CA TRP A 25 16.97 -8.65 1.82
C TRP A 25 17.18 -10.12 2.12
N LEU A 26 17.60 -10.94 1.14
CA LEU A 26 17.92 -12.34 1.38
C LEU A 26 19.13 -12.49 2.31
N GLU A 27 20.14 -11.63 2.19
CA GLU A 27 21.28 -11.61 3.12
C GLU A 27 20.82 -11.27 4.54
N VAL A 28 20.06 -10.18 4.69
CA VAL A 28 19.50 -9.75 6.00
C VAL A 28 18.67 -10.86 6.64
N LEU A 29 17.86 -11.58 5.88
CA LEU A 29 16.99 -12.64 6.41
C LEU A 29 17.74 -13.93 6.79
N ARG A 30 18.91 -14.17 6.19
CA ARG A 30 19.79 -15.28 6.61
C ARG A 30 20.41 -15.00 7.97
N GLU A 31 20.67 -13.74 8.29
CA GLU A 31 21.26 -13.31 9.56
C GLU A 31 20.20 -13.10 10.65
N ASP A 32 19.02 -12.59 10.31
CA ASP A 32 17.95 -12.27 11.25
C ASP A 32 16.56 -12.63 10.70
N ASN A 33 16.02 -13.76 11.15
CA ASN A 33 14.69 -14.25 10.75
C ASN A 33 13.53 -13.32 11.18
N ARG A 34 13.76 -12.41 12.12
CA ARG A 34 12.76 -11.45 12.60
C ARG A 34 12.89 -10.08 11.93
N ALA A 35 13.88 -9.87 11.07
CA ALA A 35 14.09 -8.62 10.35
C ALA A 35 12.84 -8.19 9.57
N ILE A 36 12.14 -9.14 8.93
CA ILE A 36 10.92 -8.83 8.15
C ILE A 36 9.78 -8.29 9.03
N VAL A 37 9.60 -8.84 10.24
CA VAL A 37 8.54 -8.42 11.16
C VAL A 37 8.85 -7.04 11.73
N ARG A 38 10.12 -6.79 12.05
CA ARG A 38 10.58 -5.46 12.51
C ARG A 38 10.41 -4.41 11.41
N ALA A 39 10.85 -4.71 10.20
CA ALA A 39 10.70 -3.85 9.04
C ALA A 39 9.22 -3.54 8.76
N ALA A 40 8.35 -4.55 8.84
CA ALA A 40 6.91 -4.37 8.73
C ALA A 40 6.36 -3.45 9.82
N SER A 41 6.73 -3.66 11.09
CA SER A 41 6.29 -2.80 12.20
C SER A 41 6.67 -1.33 11.99
N GLN A 42 7.90 -1.06 11.55
CA GLN A 42 8.35 0.30 11.26
C GLN A 42 7.63 0.89 10.04
N ALA A 43 7.39 0.08 9.02
CA ALA A 43 6.65 0.48 7.84
C ALA A 43 5.18 0.82 8.16
N SER A 44 4.53 0.08 9.06
CA SER A 44 3.17 0.39 9.53
C SER A 44 3.13 1.75 10.20
N LYS A 45 4.01 2.01 11.17
CA LYS A 45 4.08 3.32 11.85
C LYS A 45 4.31 4.48 10.88
N ALA A 46 5.18 4.28 9.88
CA ALA A 46 5.43 5.29 8.87
C ALA A 46 4.20 5.53 7.99
N ALA A 47 3.47 4.46 7.60
CA ALA A 47 2.24 4.60 6.84
C ALA A 47 1.17 5.31 7.67
N ASP A 48 0.93 4.89 8.91
CA ASP A 48 -0.03 5.52 9.82
C ASP A 48 0.26 7.01 9.99
N TYR A 49 1.52 7.36 10.27
CA TYR A 49 1.96 8.76 10.35
C TYR A 49 1.62 9.56 9.10
N LEU A 50 1.87 9.01 7.90
CA LEU A 50 1.54 9.71 6.65
C LEU A 50 0.03 9.84 6.44
N LEU A 51 -0.73 8.80 6.79
CA LEU A 51 -2.19 8.78 6.62
C LEU A 51 -2.90 9.75 7.58
N ASP A 52 -2.32 10.04 8.74
CA ASP A 52 -2.86 11.02 9.71
C ASP A 52 -2.92 12.46 9.15
N PHE A 53 -2.16 12.77 8.09
CA PHE A 53 -2.20 14.08 7.42
C PHE A 53 -3.28 14.18 6.33
N ILE A 54 -4.00 13.11 6.03
CA ILE A 54 -5.05 13.13 5.01
C ILE A 54 -6.26 13.90 5.57
N PRO A 55 -6.71 14.99 4.91
CA PRO A 55 -7.94 15.67 5.31
C PRO A 55 -9.10 14.68 5.31
N ARG A 56 -9.85 14.63 6.40
CA ARG A 56 -11.05 13.78 6.52
C ARG A 56 -12.19 14.39 5.70
N SER A 57 -12.03 14.43 4.37
CA SER A 57 -12.99 14.96 3.42
C SER A 57 -12.90 14.18 2.11
N VAL A 58 -13.32 12.91 2.14
CA VAL A 58 -13.72 12.18 0.93
C VAL A 58 -14.92 11.34 1.31
N GLU A 59 -16.10 11.84 0.97
CA GLU A 59 -17.30 11.02 0.83
C GLU A 59 -16.97 9.93 -0.19
N PRO A 60 -17.12 8.63 0.14
CA PRO A 60 -16.72 7.56 -0.77
C PRO A 60 -17.50 7.74 -2.07
N ALA A 61 -16.80 8.05 -3.16
CA ALA A 61 -17.40 8.10 -4.49
C ALA A 61 -18.09 6.75 -4.71
N SER A 62 -19.41 6.78 -4.75
CA SER A 62 -20.26 5.61 -4.89
C SER A 62 -19.87 4.87 -6.16
N LEU A 63 -19.44 3.62 -5.99
CA LEU A 63 -19.08 2.69 -7.08
C LEU A 63 -20.28 2.31 -7.98
N ASP A 64 -21.49 2.80 -7.66
CA ASP A 64 -22.73 2.50 -8.40
C ASP A 64 -22.94 3.33 -9.67
N SER A 65 -22.20 4.41 -9.89
CA SER A 65 -22.44 5.30 -11.04
C SER A 65 -21.97 4.76 -12.41
N ALA A 66 -21.18 3.68 -12.43
CA ALA A 66 -20.60 3.14 -13.67
C ALA A 66 -21.45 2.04 -14.34
N VAL A 67 -22.56 1.60 -13.74
CA VAL A 67 -23.38 0.49 -14.28
C VAL A 67 -24.69 0.93 -14.93
N ALA A 68 -25.11 2.19 -14.75
CA ALA A 68 -26.41 2.68 -15.23
C ALA A 68 -26.43 3.11 -16.72
N ASP A 69 -25.27 3.32 -17.36
CA ASP A 69 -25.19 3.82 -18.75
C ASP A 69 -25.06 2.71 -19.82
N ARG A 70 -25.39 1.46 -19.50
CA ARG A 70 -25.55 0.39 -20.51
C ARG A 70 -27.03 0.11 -20.76
N GLU A 71 -27.68 0.98 -21.52
CA GLU A 71 -28.89 0.63 -22.27
C GLU A 71 -28.51 -0.22 -23.50
N PRO A 72 -29.06 -1.44 -23.68
CA PRO A 72 -28.97 -2.16 -24.94
C PRO A 72 -30.01 -1.63 -25.93
N ALA A 73 -29.54 -1.24 -27.11
CA ALA A 73 -30.36 -0.99 -28.30
C ALA A 73 -30.91 -2.30 -28.89
#